data_AF-A0A251WC46-F1
#
_entry.id   AF-A0A251WC46-F1
#
_cell.length_a   1.000
_cell.length_b   1.000
_cell.length_c   1.000
_cell.angle_alpha   90.00
_cell.angle_beta   90.00
_cell.angle_gamma   90.00
#
_symmetry.space_group_name_H-M   'P 1'
#
loop_
_entity.id
_entity.type
_entity.pdbx_description
1 polymer ?
#
loop_
_entity_poly.entity_id
_entity_poly.type
_entity_poly.pdbx_seq_one_letter_code
_entity_poly.pdbx_strand_id
1 'polypeptide(L)'
;MRPLLQLLGVPIAALLVSMTALTPVAPARAEDTDHQFVVYVSNEEDRFVDYGWGFLDEFKNSWQNTQYYWGECRFLGNQRLSFVDSADLAYVAGHGNASYIVMGSGEGCNLTDKAWGSYADPSRQGDLEYIVFHSCKVLQMDSDWRSRWRHYESTKTQKRPFSGLHAAMGFRTNHYNGAGAGRWAADEFAENLEDGYSVRYSWYEAAEDARWLAGWKDNKPAVFYLRPHKYETKNGHNSTDYKYGDANYLLDAYYME
;
A
#
# COMPACT_ATOMS: atom_id res chain seq x y z
N MET A 1 39.11 -51.79 66.11
CA MET A 1 38.49 -52.44 64.94
C MET A 1 36.99 -52.18 64.96
N ARG A 2 36.51 -51.30 64.08
CA ARG A 2 35.19 -51.21 63.42
C ARG A 2 35.13 -49.84 62.73
N PRO A 3 34.76 -49.76 61.43
CA PRO A 3 34.88 -48.54 60.64
C PRO A 3 33.67 -47.61 60.78
N LEU A 4 33.91 -46.31 60.67
CA LEU A 4 32.91 -45.25 60.54
C LEU A 4 32.37 -45.19 59.10
N LEU A 5 31.06 -44.98 59.00
CA LEU A 5 30.26 -44.74 57.79
C LEU A 5 30.84 -43.62 56.90
N GLN A 6 30.96 -43.90 55.59
CA GLN A 6 31.14 -42.90 54.54
C GLN A 6 29.82 -42.15 54.29
N LEU A 7 29.82 -40.82 54.49
CA LEU A 7 28.79 -39.94 53.95
C LEU A 7 29.08 -39.70 52.45
N LEU A 8 28.10 -39.99 51.60
CA LEU A 8 28.08 -39.63 50.19
C LEU A 8 27.87 -38.12 50.04
N GLY A 9 28.75 -37.48 49.26
CA GLY A 9 28.63 -36.09 48.86
C GLY A 9 27.59 -35.90 47.76
N VAL A 10 26.72 -34.89 47.94
CA VAL A 10 25.85 -34.35 46.90
C VAL A 10 26.50 -33.05 46.39
N PRO A 11 26.72 -32.86 45.08
CA PRO A 11 27.18 -31.58 44.58
C PRO A 11 26.02 -30.57 44.58
N ILE A 12 26.23 -29.43 45.25
CA ILE A 12 25.35 -28.27 45.21
C ILE A 12 25.56 -27.59 43.86
N ALA A 13 24.60 -27.74 42.94
CA ALA A 13 24.53 -26.93 41.73
C ALA A 13 24.05 -25.51 42.12
N ALA A 14 24.92 -24.52 41.92
CA ALA A 14 24.56 -23.11 42.05
C ALA A 14 23.61 -22.73 40.91
N LEU A 15 22.33 -22.53 41.24
CA LEU A 15 21.32 -22.01 40.32
C LEU A 15 21.46 -20.47 40.27
N LEU A 16 22.15 -19.95 39.26
CA LEU A 16 22.07 -18.52 38.92
C LEU A 16 20.68 -18.24 38.33
N VAL A 17 19.80 -17.66 39.13
CA VAL A 17 18.55 -17.04 38.65
C VAL A 17 18.92 -15.68 38.07
N SER A 18 19.06 -15.61 36.74
CA SER A 18 19.10 -14.34 36.03
C SER A 18 17.70 -13.73 36.07
N MET A 19 17.51 -12.69 36.90
CA MET A 19 16.34 -11.84 36.82
C MET A 19 16.48 -10.95 35.58
N THR A 20 16.00 -11.45 34.44
CA THR A 20 15.68 -10.59 33.29
C THR A 20 14.53 -9.68 33.69
N ALA A 21 14.83 -8.40 33.86
CA ALA A 21 13.82 -7.36 33.97
C ALA A 21 12.95 -7.40 32.70
N LEU A 22 11.71 -7.87 32.84
CA LEU A 22 10.67 -7.70 31.84
C LEU A 22 10.34 -6.21 31.80
N THR A 23 11.00 -5.47 30.91
CA THR A 23 10.51 -4.16 30.50
C THR A 23 9.11 -4.35 29.93
N PRO A 24 8.09 -3.63 30.40
CA PRO A 24 6.79 -3.64 29.74
C PRO A 24 7.00 -3.16 28.30
N VAL A 25 6.81 -4.07 27.35
CA VAL A 25 6.68 -3.71 25.94
C VAL A 25 5.40 -2.90 25.86
N ALA A 26 5.53 -1.59 25.67
CA ALA A 26 4.39 -0.77 25.27
C ALA A 26 3.79 -1.41 24.01
N PRO A 27 2.45 -1.60 23.95
CA PRO A 27 1.84 -2.17 22.76
C PRO A 27 2.21 -1.32 21.54
N ALA A 28 2.48 -2.00 20.44
CA ALA A 28 2.65 -1.39 19.14
C ALA A 28 1.52 -0.38 18.86
N ARG A 29 1.84 0.77 18.27
CA ARG A 29 0.83 1.41 17.41
C ARG A 29 0.74 0.52 16.17
N ALA A 30 -0.46 -0.04 15.95
CA ALA A 30 -0.81 -0.84 14.79
C ALA A 30 -0.77 0.04 13.51
N GLU A 31 -1.03 -0.55 12.32
CA GLU A 31 -1.67 0.21 11.23
C GLU A 31 -2.75 1.12 11.83
N ASP A 32 -2.89 2.34 11.34
CA ASP A 32 -3.91 3.22 11.90
C ASP A 32 -5.26 2.50 11.86
N THR A 33 -5.95 2.53 12.99
CA THR A 33 -7.14 1.71 13.24
C THR A 33 -8.41 2.35 12.69
N ASP A 34 -8.29 3.55 12.13
CA ASP A 34 -9.40 4.32 11.60
C ASP A 34 -9.72 4.01 10.14
N HIS A 35 -8.86 3.28 9.42
CA HIS A 35 -9.09 2.65 8.11
C HIS A 35 -9.85 3.58 7.15
N GLN A 36 -9.28 4.74 6.89
CA GLN A 36 -9.90 5.75 6.06
C GLN A 36 -9.53 5.54 4.59
N PHE A 37 -10.45 5.89 3.70
CA PHE A 37 -10.14 5.94 2.28
C PHE A 37 -10.76 7.12 1.57
N VAL A 38 -10.15 7.46 0.43
CA VAL A 38 -10.62 8.48 -0.51
C VAL A 38 -10.79 7.89 -1.90
N VAL A 39 -11.76 8.41 -2.65
CA VAL A 39 -12.08 7.97 -4.00
C VAL A 39 -12.07 9.17 -4.95
N TYR A 40 -11.25 9.08 -6.00
CA TYR A 40 -11.13 10.11 -7.03
C TYR A 40 -11.36 9.51 -8.41
N VAL A 41 -12.36 10.01 -9.12
CA VAL A 41 -12.75 9.46 -10.42
C VAL A 41 -12.67 10.50 -11.54
N SER A 42 -12.24 10.07 -12.73
CA SER A 42 -12.41 10.85 -13.95
C SER A 42 -13.89 10.91 -14.34
N ASN A 43 -14.32 12.04 -14.92
CA ASN A 43 -15.67 12.20 -15.49
C ASN A 43 -15.70 12.05 -17.01
N GLU A 44 -14.62 11.54 -17.62
CA GLU A 44 -14.56 11.34 -19.07
C GLU A 44 -15.50 10.22 -19.54
N GLU A 45 -15.77 9.23 -18.69
CA GLU A 45 -16.63 8.10 -19.00
C GLU A 45 -17.40 7.64 -17.76
N ASP A 46 -18.68 7.31 -17.94
CA ASP A 46 -19.57 6.85 -16.86
C ASP A 46 -19.01 5.61 -16.13
N ARG A 47 -18.27 4.75 -16.83
CA ARG A 47 -17.68 3.56 -16.21
C ARG A 47 -16.74 3.88 -15.04
N PHE A 48 -16.05 5.02 -15.03
CA PHE A 48 -15.15 5.36 -13.93
C PHE A 48 -15.94 5.72 -12.66
N VAL A 49 -17.11 6.33 -12.85
CA VAL A 49 -18.08 6.56 -11.78
C VAL A 49 -18.60 5.22 -11.26
N ASP A 50 -18.95 4.30 -12.15
CA ASP A 50 -19.38 2.94 -11.79
C ASP A 50 -18.30 2.19 -10.99
N TYR A 51 -17.02 2.35 -11.33
CA TYR A 51 -15.92 1.75 -10.55
C TYR A 51 -15.84 2.37 -9.16
N GLY A 52 -15.99 3.69 -9.05
CA GLY A 52 -16.01 4.37 -7.76
C GLY A 52 -17.18 3.92 -6.88
N TRP A 53 -18.37 3.75 -7.46
CA TRP A 53 -19.54 3.24 -6.74
C TRP A 53 -19.42 1.77 -6.36
N GLY A 54 -18.93 0.91 -7.26
CA GLY A 54 -18.66 -0.50 -6.92
C GLY A 54 -17.71 -0.62 -5.73
N PHE A 55 -16.66 0.20 -5.68
CA PHE A 55 -15.77 0.24 -4.52
C PHE A 55 -16.47 0.75 -3.24
N LEU A 56 -17.33 1.76 -3.35
CA LEU A 56 -18.01 2.35 -2.19
C LEU A 56 -19.11 1.47 -1.60
N ASP A 57 -19.84 0.75 -2.45
CA ASP A 57 -21.09 0.08 -2.08
C ASP A 57 -20.87 -1.10 -1.11
N GLU A 58 -19.67 -1.69 -1.08
CA GLU A 58 -19.37 -2.84 -0.23
C GLU A 58 -18.96 -2.48 1.21
N PHE A 59 -18.48 -1.25 1.44
CA PHE A 59 -18.06 -0.84 2.78
C PHE A 59 -19.24 -0.64 3.71
N LYS A 60 -19.30 -1.46 4.75
CA LYS A 60 -20.40 -1.49 5.71
C LYS A 60 -19.98 -0.82 7.01
N ASN A 61 -18.80 -1.12 7.55
CA ASN A 61 -18.33 -0.55 8.82
C ASN A 61 -16.81 -0.64 9.06
N SER A 62 -16.01 -1.38 8.27
CA SER A 62 -14.60 -1.59 8.62
C SER A 62 -13.65 -0.55 8.02
N TRP A 63 -14.08 0.12 6.94
CA TRP A 63 -13.38 1.26 6.36
C TRP A 63 -14.33 2.45 6.20
N GLN A 64 -13.80 3.66 6.39
CA GLN A 64 -14.57 4.89 6.29
C GLN A 64 -14.17 5.70 5.06
N ASN A 65 -15.13 5.93 4.15
CA ASN A 65 -14.95 6.93 3.10
C ASN A 65 -14.93 8.34 3.72
N THR A 66 -13.86 9.10 3.50
CA THR A 66 -13.77 10.50 3.93
C THR A 66 -13.96 11.47 2.77
N GLN A 67 -13.71 11.05 1.53
CA GLN A 67 -13.83 11.90 0.35
C GLN A 67 -14.19 11.10 -0.91
N TYR A 68 -15.22 11.56 -1.63
CA TYR A 68 -15.51 11.13 -3.00
C TYR A 68 -15.64 12.35 -3.90
N TYR A 69 -14.73 12.50 -4.86
CA TYR A 69 -14.72 13.65 -5.76
C TYR A 69 -14.43 13.26 -7.21
N TRP A 70 -14.85 14.13 -8.12
CA TRP A 70 -14.19 14.22 -9.42
C TRP A 70 -12.72 14.53 -9.19
N GLY A 71 -11.84 13.66 -9.68
CA GLY A 71 -10.41 13.81 -9.45
C GLY A 71 -9.90 15.14 -10.02
N GLU A 72 -8.93 15.74 -9.36
CA GLU A 72 -8.19 16.89 -9.90
C GLU A 72 -6.69 16.66 -9.67
N CYS A 73 -5.82 17.14 -10.57
CA CYS A 73 -4.38 16.91 -10.38
C CYS A 73 -3.84 17.59 -9.10
N ARG A 74 -4.52 18.64 -8.61
CA ARG A 74 -4.18 19.28 -7.32
C ARG A 74 -4.31 18.33 -6.12
N PHE A 75 -5.21 17.34 -6.18
CA PHE A 75 -5.40 16.34 -5.11
C PHE A 75 -4.20 15.42 -4.97
N LEU A 76 -3.55 15.08 -6.08
CA LEU A 76 -2.33 14.26 -6.11
C LEU A 76 -1.06 15.12 -5.96
N GLY A 77 -1.16 16.44 -6.11
CA GLY A 77 -0.04 17.37 -6.17
C GLY A 77 0.02 18.31 -4.98
N ASN A 78 -0.14 19.62 -5.25
CA ASN A 78 0.15 20.67 -4.27
C ASN A 78 -0.80 20.70 -3.06
N GLN A 79 -1.95 20.03 -3.13
CA GLN A 79 -2.90 19.95 -2.02
C GLN A 79 -2.98 18.56 -1.42
N ARG A 80 -2.03 17.66 -1.74
CA ARG A 80 -2.06 16.25 -1.34
C ARG A 80 -2.38 16.03 0.14
N LEU A 81 -1.83 16.83 1.06
CA LEU A 81 -2.07 16.70 2.51
C LEU A 81 -3.53 16.86 2.94
N SER A 82 -4.36 17.57 2.15
CA SER A 82 -5.80 17.71 2.41
C SER A 82 -6.65 16.75 1.60
N PHE A 83 -6.03 15.96 0.72
CA PHE A 83 -6.70 15.09 -0.23
C PHE A 83 -6.06 13.70 -0.19
N VAL A 84 -5.24 13.34 -1.17
CA VAL A 84 -4.75 11.95 -1.28
C VAL A 84 -3.96 11.49 -0.05
N ASP A 85 -3.25 12.39 0.63
CA ASP A 85 -2.48 12.08 1.84
C ASP A 85 -3.28 12.27 3.15
N SER A 86 -4.60 12.35 3.09
CA SER A 86 -5.46 12.54 4.28
C SER A 86 -6.16 11.27 4.79
N ALA A 87 -5.83 10.12 4.22
CA ALA A 87 -6.41 8.82 4.55
C ALA A 87 -5.41 7.70 4.24
N ASP A 88 -5.62 6.50 4.78
CA ASP A 88 -4.74 5.33 4.58
C ASP A 88 -4.71 4.82 3.13
N LEU A 89 -5.86 4.85 2.45
CA LEU A 89 -6.04 4.32 1.10
C LEU A 89 -6.63 5.34 0.13
N ALA A 90 -6.01 5.49 -1.03
CA ALA A 90 -6.55 6.23 -2.15
C ALA A 90 -6.94 5.30 -3.31
N TYR A 91 -8.19 5.38 -3.75
CA TYR A 91 -8.69 4.70 -4.94
C TYR A 91 -8.88 5.72 -6.06
N VAL A 92 -8.10 5.58 -7.14
CA VAL A 92 -8.11 6.53 -8.26
C VAL A 92 -8.50 5.82 -9.56
N ALA A 93 -9.60 6.25 -10.18
CA ALA A 93 -10.12 5.64 -11.41
C ALA A 93 -10.12 6.63 -12.59
N GLY A 94 -9.58 6.20 -13.72
CA GLY A 94 -9.52 7.02 -14.93
C GLY A 94 -8.67 6.40 -16.03
N HIS A 95 -8.51 7.11 -17.15
CA HIS A 95 -7.51 6.75 -18.16
C HIS A 95 -6.11 6.99 -17.65
N GLY A 96 -5.11 6.37 -18.25
CA GLY A 96 -3.74 6.55 -17.78
C GLY A 96 -2.71 5.71 -18.52
N ASN A 97 -1.48 5.89 -18.07
CA ASN A 97 -0.35 5.04 -18.40
C ASN A 97 0.72 5.17 -17.32
N ALA A 98 1.88 4.59 -17.59
CA ALA A 98 2.98 4.52 -16.65
C ALA A 98 3.50 5.88 -16.14
N SER A 99 3.13 7.01 -16.75
CA SER A 99 3.58 8.35 -16.34
C SER A 99 2.46 9.31 -15.94
N TYR A 100 1.21 9.04 -16.28
CA TYR A 100 0.09 9.94 -15.97
C TYR A 100 -1.21 9.19 -15.71
N ILE A 101 -2.11 9.86 -15.00
CA ILE A 101 -3.54 9.50 -14.91
C ILE A 101 -4.38 10.67 -15.40
N VAL A 102 -5.49 10.40 -16.06
CA VAL A 102 -6.46 11.42 -16.43
C VAL A 102 -7.48 11.54 -15.31
N MET A 103 -7.67 12.78 -14.85
CA MET A 103 -8.55 13.16 -13.77
C MET A 103 -9.83 13.78 -14.34
N GLY A 104 -10.69 14.30 -13.46
CA GLY A 104 -11.90 15.03 -13.84
C GLY A 104 -11.61 16.13 -14.87
N SER A 105 -12.58 16.34 -15.76
CA SER A 105 -12.56 17.19 -16.95
C SER A 105 -11.55 16.81 -18.04
N GLY A 106 -10.96 15.62 -17.98
CA GLY A 106 -9.95 15.18 -18.94
C GLY A 106 -8.55 15.74 -18.65
N GLU A 107 -8.32 16.29 -17.46
CA GLU A 107 -7.01 16.83 -17.07
C GLU A 107 -6.00 15.70 -16.85
N GLY A 108 -4.92 15.69 -17.64
CA GLY A 108 -3.80 14.77 -17.41
C GLY A 108 -2.95 15.18 -16.21
N CYS A 109 -2.81 14.30 -15.24
CA CYS A 109 -1.95 14.47 -14.07
C CYS A 109 -0.68 13.63 -14.21
N ASN A 110 0.47 14.29 -14.37
CA ASN A 110 1.77 13.63 -14.33
C ASN A 110 2.00 13.03 -12.94
N LEU A 111 2.35 11.74 -12.87
CA LEU A 111 2.66 11.03 -11.63
C LEU A 111 4.17 11.04 -11.31
N THR A 112 5.02 11.29 -12.31
CA THR A 112 6.49 11.19 -12.17
C THR A 112 7.11 12.31 -11.33
N ASP A 113 6.37 13.39 -11.08
CA ASP A 113 6.73 14.53 -10.24
C ASP A 113 5.90 14.59 -8.94
N LYS A 114 5.17 13.51 -8.63
CA LYS A 114 4.36 13.38 -7.42
C LYS A 114 5.09 12.56 -6.38
N ALA A 115 4.73 12.78 -5.13
CA ALA A 115 5.27 12.10 -3.97
C ALA A 115 4.16 12.03 -2.93
N TRP A 116 3.92 10.84 -2.38
CA TRP A 116 2.81 10.59 -1.47
C TRP A 116 3.24 9.82 -0.23
N GLY A 117 2.40 9.90 0.80
CA GLY A 117 2.65 9.40 2.14
C GLY A 117 3.43 10.39 3.02
N SER A 118 3.60 10.03 4.29
CA SER A 118 4.17 10.90 5.32
C SER A 118 5.55 11.47 4.95
N TYR A 119 6.37 10.73 4.21
CA TYR A 119 7.74 11.16 3.84
C TYR A 119 7.82 12.13 2.66
N ALA A 120 6.71 12.35 1.96
CA ALA A 120 6.63 13.30 0.87
C ALA A 120 6.64 14.76 1.35
N ASP A 121 6.32 14.98 2.65
CA ASP A 121 6.28 16.30 3.25
C ASP A 121 7.37 16.51 4.32
N PRO A 122 7.99 17.70 4.38
CA PRO A 122 8.88 18.05 5.49
C PRO A 122 8.21 18.02 6.85
N SER A 123 6.90 18.29 6.93
CA SER A 123 6.14 18.26 8.18
C SER A 123 5.79 16.86 8.67
N ARG A 124 5.92 15.84 7.80
CA ARG A 124 5.56 14.43 8.09
C ARG A 124 4.10 14.20 8.46
N GLN A 125 3.18 15.00 7.92
CA GLN A 125 1.75 15.00 8.28
C GLN A 125 0.82 14.22 7.33
N GLY A 126 1.36 13.56 6.31
CA GLY A 126 0.55 12.74 5.39
C GLY A 126 0.29 11.34 5.96
N ASP A 127 -0.85 10.76 5.60
CA ASP A 127 -1.36 9.50 6.13
C ASP A 127 -1.49 8.38 5.09
N LEU A 128 -1.25 8.69 3.82
CA LEU A 128 -1.39 7.71 2.75
C LEU A 128 -0.35 6.60 2.83
N GLU A 129 -0.84 5.38 2.98
CA GLU A 129 -0.05 4.16 2.97
C GLU A 129 -0.26 3.38 1.66
N TYR A 130 -1.45 3.46 1.07
CA TYR A 130 -1.87 2.63 -0.04
C TYR A 130 -2.51 3.46 -1.16
N ILE A 131 -2.15 3.17 -2.41
CA ILE A 131 -2.83 3.79 -3.56
C ILE A 131 -3.14 2.76 -4.64
N VAL A 132 -4.40 2.72 -5.08
CA VAL A 132 -4.86 1.97 -6.26
C VAL A 132 -5.08 2.94 -7.41
N PHE A 133 -4.49 2.59 -8.55
CA PHE A 133 -4.80 3.19 -9.85
C PHE A 133 -5.63 2.19 -10.67
N HIS A 134 -6.95 2.34 -10.64
CA HIS A 134 -7.87 1.60 -11.50
C HIS A 134 -7.85 2.21 -12.92
N SER A 135 -6.71 2.00 -13.58
CA SER A 135 -6.35 2.68 -14.82
C SER A 135 -5.39 1.84 -15.66
N CYS A 136 -5.38 2.08 -16.97
CA CYS A 136 -4.52 1.39 -17.92
C CYS A 136 -3.03 1.60 -17.58
N LYS A 137 -2.26 0.52 -17.44
CA LYS A 137 -0.78 0.53 -17.50
C LYS A 137 -0.06 1.48 -16.52
N VAL A 138 -0.70 1.97 -15.47
CA VAL A 138 -0.04 2.87 -14.51
C VAL A 138 1.14 2.17 -13.84
N LEU A 139 1.02 0.86 -13.60
CA LEU A 139 2.07 0.01 -13.04
C LEU A 139 2.76 -0.85 -14.11
N GLN A 140 2.86 -0.36 -15.34
CA GLN A 140 3.62 -1.05 -16.39
C GLN A 140 5.09 -1.20 -15.99
N MET A 141 5.65 -2.39 -16.24
CA MET A 141 7.02 -2.78 -15.87
C MET A 141 7.99 -2.73 -17.05
N ASP A 142 8.10 -1.56 -17.69
CA ASP A 142 9.17 -1.33 -18.67
C ASP A 142 10.56 -1.26 -18.00
N SER A 143 11.64 -1.19 -18.77
CA SER A 143 13.00 -1.36 -18.25
C SER A 143 13.41 -0.37 -17.15
N ASP A 144 12.71 0.76 -16.98
CA ASP A 144 13.02 1.82 -16.01
C ASP A 144 11.89 2.09 -15.01
N TRP A 145 10.94 1.16 -14.87
CA TRP A 145 9.78 1.35 -13.99
C TRP A 145 10.20 1.67 -12.54
N ARG A 146 11.23 1.00 -12.01
CA ARG A 146 11.67 1.22 -10.62
C ARG A 146 12.14 2.63 -10.36
N SER A 147 12.87 3.23 -11.31
CA SER A 147 13.35 4.59 -11.08
C SER A 147 12.17 5.52 -10.98
N ARG A 148 11.24 5.49 -11.94
CA ARG A 148 10.04 6.33 -11.97
C ARG A 148 9.29 6.40 -10.64
N TRP A 149 9.22 5.28 -9.91
CA TRP A 149 8.46 5.16 -8.69
C TRP A 149 9.25 5.43 -7.40
N ARG A 150 10.57 5.23 -7.39
CA ARG A 150 11.36 5.16 -6.13
C ARG A 150 12.62 5.99 -6.15
N HIS A 151 12.97 6.53 -4.98
CA HIS A 151 14.27 7.17 -4.74
C HIS A 151 15.45 6.20 -4.77
N TYR A 152 16.57 6.71 -5.28
CA TYR A 152 17.92 6.19 -5.07
C TYR A 152 18.76 7.30 -4.46
N GLU A 153 19.98 6.98 -4.02
CA GLU A 153 20.88 7.97 -3.42
C GLU A 153 21.12 9.18 -4.35
N SER A 154 21.22 8.94 -5.66
CA SER A 154 21.37 9.99 -6.69
C SER A 154 20.10 10.81 -6.94
N THR A 155 18.94 10.37 -6.46
CA THR A 155 17.63 10.98 -6.73
C THR A 155 16.84 11.28 -5.46
N LYS A 156 17.48 11.24 -4.29
CA LYS A 156 16.86 11.40 -2.96
C LYS A 156 16.23 12.77 -2.70
N THR A 157 16.54 13.78 -3.52
CA THR A 157 15.98 15.14 -3.42
C THR A 157 14.88 15.40 -4.45
N GLN A 158 14.61 14.45 -5.34
CA GLN A 158 13.53 14.58 -6.33
C GLN A 158 12.20 14.25 -5.66
N LYS A 159 11.07 14.51 -6.34
CA LYS A 159 9.77 13.97 -5.93
C LYS A 159 9.57 12.64 -6.65
N ARG A 160 9.24 11.58 -5.92
CA ARG A 160 8.85 10.29 -6.52
C ARG A 160 7.70 9.66 -5.74
N PRO A 161 6.82 8.89 -6.42
CA PRO A 161 5.61 8.32 -5.83
C PRO A 161 5.79 7.63 -4.48
N PHE A 162 6.77 6.72 -4.36
CA PHE A 162 7.08 6.03 -3.10
C PHE A 162 7.94 6.91 -2.19
N SER A 163 7.28 7.88 -1.55
CA SER A 163 7.83 8.75 -0.52
C SER A 163 7.07 8.56 0.80
N GLY A 164 6.72 7.32 1.18
CA GLY A 164 5.90 7.05 2.37
C GLY A 164 4.88 5.93 2.18
N LEU A 165 4.61 5.53 0.94
CA LEU A 165 3.69 4.44 0.62
C LEU A 165 4.22 3.06 1.03
N HIS A 166 3.33 2.22 1.55
CA HIS A 166 3.50 0.78 1.70
C HIS A 166 3.32 0.05 0.37
N ALA A 167 2.29 0.42 -0.39
CA ALA A 167 2.05 -0.15 -1.71
C ALA A 167 1.38 0.82 -2.69
N ALA A 168 1.73 0.64 -3.97
CA ALA A 168 0.97 1.16 -5.10
C ALA A 168 0.47 -0.03 -5.89
N MET A 169 -0.76 0.05 -6.35
CA MET A 169 -1.50 -1.04 -6.96
C MET A 169 -2.19 -0.53 -8.23
N GLY A 170 -2.44 -1.43 -9.17
CA GLY A 170 -3.14 -1.13 -10.41
C GLY A 170 -2.85 -2.17 -11.47
N PHE A 171 -2.99 -1.79 -12.74
CA PHE A 171 -2.76 -2.69 -13.87
C PHE A 171 -1.41 -2.44 -14.55
N ARG A 172 -0.73 -3.52 -14.96
CA ARG A 172 0.48 -3.45 -15.80
C ARG A 172 0.18 -3.52 -17.31
N THR A 173 -1.02 -3.96 -17.68
CA THR A 173 -1.53 -3.97 -19.06
C THR A 173 -2.64 -2.95 -19.24
N ASN A 174 -3.25 -2.91 -20.44
CA ASN A 174 -4.49 -2.17 -20.63
C ASN A 174 -5.55 -2.72 -19.67
N HIS A 175 -6.42 -1.83 -19.20
CA HIS A 175 -7.62 -2.18 -18.46
C HIS A 175 -8.82 -2.07 -19.41
N TYR A 176 -9.55 -3.18 -19.58
CA TYR A 176 -10.78 -3.27 -20.35
C TYR A 176 -11.93 -3.62 -19.42
N ASN A 177 -13.01 -2.83 -19.53
CA ASN A 177 -14.21 -3.09 -18.77
C ASN A 177 -14.95 -4.36 -19.21
N GLY A 178 -14.84 -4.78 -20.48
CA GLY A 178 -15.50 -5.99 -20.98
C GLY A 178 -16.96 -6.12 -20.52
N ALA A 179 -17.30 -7.28 -19.93
CA ALA A 179 -18.61 -7.58 -19.34
C ALA A 179 -18.81 -6.99 -17.93
N GLY A 180 -18.31 -5.78 -17.65
CA GLY A 180 -18.38 -5.15 -16.33
C GLY A 180 -17.19 -5.45 -15.40
N ALA A 181 -16.10 -5.99 -15.94
CA ALA A 181 -14.87 -6.35 -15.24
C ALA A 181 -14.30 -5.22 -14.38
N GLY A 182 -14.40 -3.96 -14.81
CA GLY A 182 -13.89 -2.85 -14.03
C GLY A 182 -14.74 -2.57 -12.79
N ARG A 183 -16.07 -2.65 -12.90
CA ARG A 183 -16.93 -2.54 -11.71
C ARG A 183 -16.71 -3.74 -10.79
N TRP A 184 -16.61 -4.95 -11.36
CA TRP A 184 -16.31 -6.18 -10.60
C TRP A 184 -15.01 -6.08 -9.81
N ALA A 185 -13.90 -5.66 -10.45
CA ALA A 185 -12.63 -5.46 -9.73
C ALA A 185 -12.73 -4.43 -8.60
N ALA A 186 -13.59 -3.43 -8.73
CA ALA A 186 -13.78 -2.42 -7.70
C ALA A 186 -14.56 -2.99 -6.50
N ASP A 187 -15.66 -3.67 -6.80
CA ASP A 187 -16.57 -4.35 -5.88
C ASP A 187 -15.81 -5.41 -5.06
N GLU A 188 -15.18 -6.36 -5.74
CA GLU A 188 -14.41 -7.45 -5.14
C GLU A 188 -13.21 -6.94 -4.33
N PHE A 189 -12.59 -5.83 -4.75
CA PHE A 189 -11.51 -5.23 -3.97
C PHE A 189 -12.02 -4.70 -2.63
N ALA A 190 -13.17 -4.03 -2.62
CA ALA A 190 -13.79 -3.52 -1.41
C ALA A 190 -14.33 -4.64 -0.51
N GLU A 191 -14.99 -5.67 -1.08
CA GLU A 191 -15.46 -6.84 -0.34
C GLU A 191 -14.30 -7.55 0.36
N ASN A 192 -13.20 -7.81 -0.36
CA ASN A 192 -11.99 -8.40 0.24
C ASN A 192 -11.39 -7.53 1.37
N LEU A 193 -11.45 -6.20 1.27
CA LEU A 193 -11.01 -5.32 2.36
C LEU A 193 -11.93 -5.43 3.59
N GLU A 194 -13.24 -5.47 3.38
CA GLU A 194 -14.24 -5.66 4.45
C GLU A 194 -14.11 -7.02 5.15
N ASP A 195 -13.75 -8.06 4.40
CA ASP A 195 -13.48 -9.40 4.93
C ASP A 195 -12.14 -9.51 5.69
N GLY A 196 -11.37 -8.41 5.76
CA GLY A 196 -10.13 -8.33 6.54
C GLY A 196 -8.92 -8.92 5.85
N TYR A 197 -8.95 -9.07 4.52
CA TYR A 197 -7.75 -9.41 3.76
C TYR A 197 -6.77 -8.23 3.73
N SER A 198 -5.48 -8.51 3.58
CA SER A 198 -4.49 -7.45 3.44
C SER A 198 -4.72 -6.66 2.14
N VAL A 199 -4.57 -5.34 2.18
CA VAL A 199 -4.82 -4.43 1.03
C VAL A 199 -4.19 -4.92 -0.28
N ARG A 200 -2.93 -5.37 -0.25
CA ARG A 200 -2.21 -5.89 -1.43
C ARG A 200 -2.85 -7.13 -2.02
N TYR A 201 -3.32 -8.03 -1.17
CA TYR A 201 -3.98 -9.27 -1.60
C TYR A 201 -5.36 -8.97 -2.16
N SER A 202 -6.14 -8.12 -1.47
CA SER A 202 -7.47 -7.70 -1.90
C SER A 202 -7.46 -7.13 -3.32
N TRP A 203 -6.52 -6.24 -3.66
CA TRP A 203 -6.42 -5.74 -5.03
C TRP A 203 -6.02 -6.81 -6.03
N TYR A 204 -5.01 -7.62 -5.68
CA TYR A 204 -4.46 -8.59 -6.62
C TYR A 204 -5.49 -9.65 -6.99
N GLU A 205 -6.24 -10.13 -6.01
CA GLU A 205 -7.30 -11.12 -6.18
C GLU A 205 -8.44 -10.56 -7.05
N ALA A 206 -9.00 -9.41 -6.67
CA ALA A 206 -10.06 -8.74 -7.42
C ALA A 206 -9.71 -8.45 -8.89
N ALA A 207 -8.48 -8.01 -9.14
CA ALA A 207 -8.00 -7.73 -10.49
C ALA A 207 -7.74 -9.00 -11.32
N GLU A 208 -7.36 -10.11 -10.69
CA GLU A 208 -7.25 -11.42 -11.36
C GLU A 208 -8.62 -11.94 -11.78
N ASP A 209 -9.63 -11.79 -10.94
CA ASP A 209 -11.00 -12.18 -11.27
C ASP A 209 -11.58 -11.32 -12.40
N ALA A 210 -11.36 -10.00 -12.35
CA ALA A 210 -11.72 -9.11 -13.46
C ALA A 210 -11.00 -9.45 -14.77
N ARG A 211 -9.79 -10.01 -14.72
CA ARG A 211 -9.07 -10.46 -15.92
C ARG A 211 -9.75 -11.64 -16.59
N TRP A 212 -10.35 -12.55 -15.81
CA TRP A 212 -11.15 -13.63 -16.38
C TRP A 212 -12.29 -13.07 -17.25
N LEU A 213 -12.95 -12.02 -16.78
CA LEU A 213 -14.05 -11.34 -17.48
C LEU A 213 -13.61 -10.53 -18.70
N ALA A 214 -12.43 -9.91 -18.66
CA ALA A 214 -11.90 -9.09 -19.76
C ALA A 214 -11.16 -9.88 -20.85
N GLY A 215 -10.85 -11.15 -20.59
CA GLY A 215 -10.01 -11.99 -21.42
C GLY A 215 -8.56 -11.94 -20.95
N TRP A 216 -8.02 -13.12 -20.60
CA TRP A 216 -6.74 -13.41 -19.95
C TRP A 216 -5.47 -12.60 -20.34
N LYS A 217 -5.48 -11.92 -21.49
CA LYS A 217 -4.35 -11.11 -21.99
C LYS A 217 -4.28 -9.72 -21.37
N ASP A 218 -5.41 -9.18 -20.93
CA ASP A 218 -5.53 -7.83 -20.40
C ASP A 218 -5.84 -7.83 -18.90
N ASN A 219 -6.04 -6.66 -18.29
CA ASN A 219 -6.33 -6.50 -16.86
C ASN A 219 -5.32 -7.20 -15.93
N LYS A 220 -4.06 -7.37 -16.35
CA LYS A 220 -3.05 -8.01 -15.52
C LYS A 220 -2.69 -7.11 -14.35
N PRO A 221 -2.89 -7.54 -13.09
CA PRO A 221 -2.54 -6.75 -11.93
C PRO A 221 -1.03 -6.61 -11.76
N ALA A 222 -0.67 -5.52 -11.08
CA ALA A 222 0.62 -5.33 -10.47
C ALA A 222 0.44 -4.66 -9.11
N VAL A 223 1.35 -5.01 -8.20
CA VAL A 223 1.50 -4.38 -6.90
C VAL A 223 2.97 -4.04 -6.75
N PHE A 224 3.28 -2.75 -6.70
CA PHE A 224 4.59 -2.27 -6.26
C PHE A 224 4.54 -2.12 -4.74
N TYR A 225 5.56 -2.61 -4.03
CA TYR A 225 5.55 -2.53 -2.57
C TYR A 225 6.96 -2.39 -2.01
N LEU A 226 7.08 -1.69 -0.88
CA LEU A 226 8.34 -1.61 -0.15
C LEU A 226 8.52 -2.85 0.71
N ARG A 227 9.68 -3.50 0.60
CA ARG A 227 10.08 -4.52 1.57
C ARG A 227 10.38 -3.85 2.91
N PRO A 228 10.16 -4.56 4.04
CA PRO A 228 10.70 -4.14 5.32
C PRO A 228 12.18 -3.78 5.20
N HIS A 229 12.59 -2.71 5.87
CA HIS A 229 13.97 -2.28 5.88
C HIS A 229 14.88 -3.40 6.40
N LYS A 230 16.16 -3.41 6.01
CA LYS A 230 17.16 -4.38 6.53
C LYS A 230 17.34 -4.35 8.05
N TYR A 231 16.86 -3.28 8.71
CA TYR A 231 16.87 -3.12 10.17
C TYR A 231 15.49 -3.35 10.80
N GLU A 232 14.49 -3.74 10.00
CA GLU A 232 13.18 -4.19 10.45
C GLU A 232 13.12 -5.71 10.41
N THR A 233 12.58 -6.31 11.46
CA THR A 233 12.18 -7.72 11.40
C THR A 233 10.93 -7.87 10.53
N LYS A 234 10.64 -9.06 10.01
CA LYS A 234 9.39 -9.34 9.27
C LYS A 234 8.12 -9.01 10.08
N ASN A 235 8.21 -8.98 11.41
CA ASN A 235 7.13 -8.59 12.33
C ASN A 235 7.30 -7.14 12.85
N GLY A 236 8.27 -6.40 12.30
CA GLY A 236 8.68 -5.06 12.71
C GLY A 236 7.97 -3.96 11.95
N HIS A 237 6.74 -4.22 11.47
CA HIS A 237 5.85 -3.23 10.87
C HIS A 237 5.48 -2.10 11.86
N ASN A 238 5.82 -2.25 13.14
CA ASN A 238 5.60 -1.27 14.20
C ASN A 238 6.68 -0.18 14.29
N SER A 239 7.68 -0.15 13.39
CA SER A 239 8.59 0.99 13.36
C SER A 239 7.85 2.17 12.76
N THR A 240 7.80 3.30 13.47
CA THR A 240 7.27 4.56 12.97
C THR A 240 7.78 4.82 11.54
N ASP A 241 6.95 5.38 10.66
CA ASP A 241 7.15 5.43 9.20
C ASP A 241 8.45 6.10 8.75
N TYR A 242 9.15 6.77 9.67
CA TYR A 242 10.62 6.73 9.84
C TYR A 242 11.58 6.87 8.65
N LYS A 243 11.56 5.87 7.80
CA LYS A 243 12.68 5.57 6.92
C LYS A 243 12.26 5.43 5.46
N TYR A 244 11.02 5.71 5.07
CA TYR A 244 10.60 5.58 3.66
C TYR A 244 11.27 6.57 2.69
N GLY A 245 12.04 7.55 3.19
CA GLY A 245 13.00 8.35 2.40
C GLY A 245 14.42 7.75 2.28
N ASP A 246 14.69 6.60 2.91
CA ASP A 246 15.99 5.91 2.88
C ASP A 246 16.15 5.16 1.56
N ALA A 247 17.20 5.54 0.82
CA ALA A 247 17.59 4.91 -0.44
C ALA A 247 17.98 3.42 -0.31
N ASN A 248 17.92 2.83 0.89
CA ASN A 248 18.11 1.40 1.14
C ASN A 248 16.82 0.56 1.15
N TYR A 249 15.61 1.16 1.15
CA TYR A 249 14.36 0.38 1.05
C TYR A 249 14.25 -0.37 -0.27
N LEU A 250 14.02 -1.67 -0.29
CA LEU A 250 13.87 -2.35 -1.59
C LEU A 250 12.44 -2.18 -2.11
N LEU A 251 12.30 -1.60 -3.31
CA LEU A 251 11.02 -1.62 -4.06
C LEU A 251 10.94 -2.90 -4.89
N ASP A 252 9.97 -3.71 -4.54
CA ASP A 252 9.62 -4.93 -5.24
C ASP A 252 8.32 -4.76 -6.00
N ALA A 253 8.06 -5.74 -6.87
CA ALA A 253 6.76 -5.88 -7.46
C ALA A 253 6.27 -7.32 -7.39
N TYR A 254 4.98 -7.46 -7.11
CA TYR A 254 4.22 -8.68 -7.30
C TYR A 254 3.34 -8.49 -8.54
N TYR A 255 3.39 -9.44 -9.47
CA TYR A 255 2.67 -9.38 -10.74
C TYR A 255 2.44 -10.76 -11.32
N MET A 256 1.44 -10.87 -12.20
CA MET A 256 1.24 -12.07 -13.00
C MET A 256 1.84 -11.91 -14.40
N GLU A 257 2.56 -12.92 -14.89
CA GLU A 257 3.12 -13.03 -16.26
C GLU A 257 2.09 -13.03 -17.40
#